data_AF-A0A8S1XR81-F1
#
_entry.id   AF-A0A8S1XR81-F1
#
_cell.length_a   1.000
_cell.length_b   1.000
_cell.length_c   1.000
_cell.angle_alpha   90.00
_cell.angle_beta   90.00
_cell.angle_gamma   90.00
#
_symmetry.space_group_name_H-M   'P 1'
#
loop_
_entity.id
_entity.type
_entity.pdbx_description
1 polymer ?
#
loop_
_entity_poly.entity_id
_entity_poly.type
_entity_poly.pdbx_seq_one_letter_code
_entity_poly.pdbx_strand_id
1 'polypeptide(L)'
;MNSQIKHQLQIQLQSNQDHQQQFIKSQISQVQQPQEQQIKSLSNIKSFNYQIINHNYIQQQEYCNLVAFNKDGSILAVGCDNLINLYEFSQGMLKYNQSLNDHQDTVNTLYFMRQSNQIISGDQNGYI
;
A
#
# COMPACT_ATOMS: atom_id res chain seq x y z
N MET A 1 -56.57 35.08 38.94
CA MET A 1 -56.79 34.55 37.57
C MET A 1 -55.60 34.79 36.64
N ASN A 2 -54.93 35.96 36.67
CA ASN A 2 -53.87 36.31 35.71
C ASN A 2 -52.50 35.60 35.93
N SER A 3 -52.15 35.17 37.16
CA SER A 3 -50.84 34.55 37.44
C SER A 3 -50.73 33.08 36.99
N GLN A 4 -51.82 32.32 37.03
CA GLN A 4 -51.84 30.92 36.56
C GLN A 4 -51.64 30.83 35.04
N ILE A 5 -52.27 31.74 34.29
CA ILE A 5 -52.12 31.81 32.82
C ILE A 5 -50.67 32.16 32.46
N LYS A 6 -50.06 33.14 33.14
CA LYS A 6 -48.65 33.52 32.93
C LYS A 6 -47.70 32.34 33.23
N HIS A 7 -47.97 31.58 34.28
CA HIS A 7 -47.17 30.41 34.65
C HIS A 7 -47.28 29.27 33.62
N GLN A 8 -48.50 28.98 33.13
CA GLN A 8 -48.71 27.99 32.06
C GLN A 8 -48.00 28.37 30.77
N LEU A 9 -48.06 29.64 30.35
CA LEU A 9 -47.35 30.12 29.16
C LEU A 9 -45.84 29.97 29.30
N GLN A 10 -45.29 30.21 30.50
CA GLN A 10 -43.86 30.06 30.76
C GLN A 10 -43.41 28.60 30.69
N ILE A 11 -44.21 27.67 31.21
CA ILE A 11 -43.95 26.22 31.09
C ILE A 11 -44.01 25.79 29.62
N GLN A 12 -44.99 26.26 28.85
CA GLN A 12 -45.12 25.90 27.44
C GLN A 12 -43.96 26.46 26.60
N LEU A 13 -43.49 27.68 26.89
CA LEU A 13 -42.31 28.27 26.27
C LEU A 13 -41.05 27.45 26.58
N GLN A 14 -40.86 27.05 27.84
CA GLN A 14 -39.72 26.22 28.25
C GLN A 14 -39.76 24.85 27.56
N SER A 15 -40.92 24.20 27.55
CA SER A 15 -41.12 22.91 26.87
C SER A 15 -40.83 23.01 25.38
N ASN A 16 -41.28 24.08 24.72
CA ASN A 16 -40.95 24.32 23.31
C ASN A 16 -39.45 24.54 23.08
N GLN A 17 -38.77 25.27 23.97
CA GLN A 17 -37.31 25.44 23.90
C GLN A 17 -36.57 24.12 24.10
N ASP A 18 -36.99 23.30 25.07
CA ASP A 18 -36.38 22.00 25.35
C ASP A 18 -36.57 21.04 24.16
N HIS A 19 -37.75 21.03 23.55
CA HIS A 19 -38.01 20.25 22.33
C HIS A 19 -37.14 20.72 21.15
N GLN A 20 -36.99 22.02 20.95
CA GLN A 20 -36.09 22.56 19.92
C GLN A 20 -34.64 22.17 20.18
N GLN A 21 -34.18 22.24 21.43
CA GLN A 21 -32.83 21.84 21.83
C GLN A 21 -32.59 20.34 21.61
N GLN A 22 -33.56 19.49 21.96
CA GLN A 22 -33.48 18.05 21.71
C GLN A 22 -33.46 17.72 20.23
N PHE A 23 -34.27 18.41 19.41
CA PHE A 23 -34.26 18.27 17.96
C PHE A 23 -32.91 18.67 17.36
N ILE A 24 -32.35 19.81 17.75
CA ILE A 24 -31.04 20.26 17.25
C ILE A 24 -29.94 19.26 17.65
N LYS A 25 -29.94 18.78 18.90
CA LYS A 25 -28.98 17.77 19.37
C LYS A 25 -29.06 16.46 18.58
N SER A 26 -30.28 16.02 18.24
CA SER A 26 -30.46 14.79 17.47
C SER A 26 -29.96 14.96 16.02
N GLN A 27 -30.24 16.11 15.39
CA GLN A 27 -29.72 16.44 14.06
C GLN A 27 -28.18 16.51 14.04
N ILE A 28 -27.56 17.14 15.05
CA ILE A 28 -26.09 17.19 15.18
C ILE A 28 -25.50 15.79 15.33
N SER A 29 -26.11 14.95 16.17
CA SER A 29 -25.65 13.58 16.41
C SER A 29 -25.75 12.72 15.14
N GLN A 30 -26.81 12.89 14.35
CA GLN A 30 -27.00 12.20 13.06
C GLN A 30 -25.92 12.54 12.04
N VAL A 31 -25.37 13.77 12.07
CA VAL A 31 -24.31 14.22 11.14
C VAL A 31 -22.91 13.86 11.65
N GLN A 32 -22.67 13.96 12.97
CA GLN A 32 -21.35 13.73 13.56
C GLN A 32 -20.94 12.25 13.57
N GLN A 33 -21.86 11.32 13.87
CA GLN A 33 -21.50 9.90 13.99
C GLN A 33 -20.96 9.29 12.70
N PRO A 34 -21.57 9.52 11.51
CA PRO A 34 -21.01 9.03 10.24
C PRO A 34 -19.64 9.63 9.92
N GLN A 35 -19.44 10.93 10.20
CA GLN A 35 -18.14 11.60 9.96
C GLN A 35 -17.02 11.04 10.84
N GLU A 36 -17.28 10.80 12.13
CA GLU A 36 -16.28 10.20 13.02
C GLU A 36 -15.90 8.77 12.61
N GLN A 37 -16.90 7.98 12.18
CA GLN A 37 -16.64 6.63 11.67
C GLN A 37 -15.81 6.66 10.39
N GLN A 38 -16.09 7.61 9.49
CA GLN A 38 -15.32 7.81 8.27
C GLN A 38 -13.87 8.25 8.57
N ILE A 39 -13.66 9.19 9.48
CA ILE A 39 -12.32 9.64 9.91
C ILE A 39 -11.52 8.49 10.56
N LYS A 40 -12.17 7.67 11.41
CA LYS A 40 -11.55 6.47 12.00
C LYS A 40 -11.15 5.44 10.93
N SER A 41 -11.94 5.31 9.87
CA SER A 41 -11.60 4.42 8.75
C SER A 41 -10.39 4.92 7.96
N LEU A 42 -10.25 6.24 7.78
CA LEU A 42 -9.12 6.88 7.11
C LEU A 42 -7.83 6.83 7.95
N SER A 43 -7.92 6.92 9.27
CA SER A 43 -6.75 6.77 10.16
C SER A 43 -6.18 5.35 10.19
N ASN A 44 -6.96 4.35 9.76
CA ASN A 44 -6.52 2.95 9.66
C ASN A 44 -5.83 2.63 8.33
N ILE A 45 -5.68 3.61 7.43
CA ILE A 45 -4.85 3.44 6.24
C ILE A 45 -3.40 3.38 6.72
N LYS A 46 -2.83 2.17 6.77
CA LYS A 46 -1.40 1.96 7.00
C LYS A 46 -0.63 2.69 5.90
N SER A 47 0.01 3.80 6.25
CA SER A 47 0.98 4.46 5.38
C SER A 47 2.12 3.49 5.07
N PHE A 48 2.33 3.21 3.79
CA PHE A 48 3.47 2.43 3.33
C PHE A 48 4.70 3.33 3.27
N ASN A 49 5.64 3.14 4.19
CA ASN A 49 6.91 3.84 4.16
C ASN A 49 7.86 3.12 3.20
N TYR A 50 8.35 3.83 2.18
CA TYR A 50 9.41 3.36 1.29
C TYR A 50 10.61 4.29 1.42
N GLN A 51 11.80 3.74 1.23
CA GLN A 51 13.04 4.50 1.20
C GLN A 51 13.84 4.12 -0.03
N ILE A 52 14.43 5.11 -0.69
CA ILE A 52 15.41 4.87 -1.75
C ILE A 52 16.72 4.47 -1.06
N ILE A 53 17.29 3.36 -1.48
CA ILE A 53 18.60 2.95 -1.01
C ILE A 53 19.66 3.75 -1.77
N ASN A 54 20.09 4.84 -1.17
CA ASN A 54 21.17 5.67 -1.69
C ASN A 54 22.52 4.99 -1.38
N HIS A 55 23.42 4.91 -2.37
CA HIS A 55 24.81 4.43 -2.28
C HIS A 55 25.10 2.92 -2.50
N ASN A 56 24.11 2.09 -2.85
CA ASN A 56 24.32 0.65 -3.12
C ASN A 56 23.84 0.21 -4.50
N TYR A 57 24.05 1.03 -5.53
CA TYR A 57 23.69 0.67 -6.90
C TYR A 57 24.83 -0.07 -7.59
N ILE A 58 24.48 -1.11 -8.35
CA ILE A 58 25.41 -1.81 -9.25
C ILE A 58 25.06 -1.41 -10.67
N GLN A 59 25.99 -0.74 -11.34
CA GLN A 59 25.83 -0.39 -12.74
C GLN A 59 25.93 -1.66 -13.59
N GLN A 60 24.86 -1.96 -14.33
CA GLN A 60 24.85 -3.03 -15.32
C GLN A 60 25.53 -2.55 -16.60
N GLN A 61 26.17 -3.48 -17.30
CA GLN A 61 26.79 -3.20 -18.60
C GLN A 61 25.76 -3.25 -19.74
N GLU A 62 24.81 -4.17 -19.64
CA GLU A 62 23.78 -4.45 -20.65
C GLU A 62 22.44 -3.79 -20.32
N TYR A 63 21.50 -3.82 -21.27
CA TYR A 63 20.16 -3.28 -21.07
C TYR A 63 19.29 -4.24 -20.24
N CYS A 64 18.93 -3.83 -19.02
CA CYS A 64 18.16 -4.65 -18.10
C CYS A 64 16.75 -4.10 -17.88
N ASN A 65 15.73 -4.91 -18.17
CA ASN A 65 14.32 -4.54 -18.07
C ASN A 65 13.50 -5.51 -17.19
N LEU A 66 14.12 -6.55 -16.63
CA LEU A 66 13.45 -7.55 -15.80
C LEU A 66 14.10 -7.65 -14.42
N VAL A 67 13.28 -7.75 -13.38
CA VAL A 67 13.71 -8.00 -12.00
C VAL A 67 12.78 -8.98 -11.31
N ALA A 68 13.36 -9.90 -10.51
CA ALA A 68 12.59 -10.83 -9.69
C ALA A 68 13.34 -11.14 -8.38
N PHE A 69 12.64 -11.08 -7.25
CA PHE A 69 13.15 -11.59 -5.99
C PHE A 69 12.70 -13.03 -5.76
N ASN A 70 13.55 -13.83 -5.11
CA ASN A 70 13.14 -15.10 -4.54
C ASN A 70 12.21 -14.89 -3.33
N LYS A 71 11.70 -16.00 -2.76
CA LYS A 71 10.62 -15.96 -1.75
C LYS A 71 10.99 -15.21 -0.45
N ASP A 72 12.21 -15.37 0.03
CA ASP A 72 12.69 -14.72 1.25
C ASP A 72 13.35 -13.35 0.98
N GLY A 73 13.49 -12.98 -0.29
CA GLY A 73 14.09 -11.73 -0.73
C GLY A 73 15.62 -11.71 -0.65
N SER A 74 16.29 -12.82 -0.33
CA SER A 74 17.75 -12.87 -0.21
C SER A 74 18.47 -12.91 -1.57
N ILE A 75 17.76 -13.21 -2.65
CA ILE A 75 18.31 -13.29 -4.01
C ILE A 75 17.47 -12.42 -4.95
N LEU A 76 18.16 -11.54 -5.68
CA LEU A 76 17.60 -10.77 -6.78
C LEU A 76 18.16 -11.32 -8.10
N ALA A 77 17.27 -11.63 -9.04
CA ALA A 77 17.62 -11.91 -10.42
C ALA A 77 17.25 -10.71 -11.30
N VAL A 78 18.15 -10.36 -12.22
CA VAL A 78 18.01 -9.24 -13.14
C VAL A 78 18.24 -9.77 -14.55
N GLY A 79 17.21 -9.72 -15.40
CA GLY A 79 17.34 -10.07 -16.82
C GLY A 79 17.85 -8.88 -17.62
N CYS A 80 18.92 -9.10 -18.39
CA CYS A 80 19.64 -8.09 -19.16
C CYS A 80 20.03 -8.65 -20.53
N ASP A 81 19.55 -8.07 -21.63
CA ASP A 81 19.71 -8.63 -22.98
C ASP A 81 19.60 -10.16 -22.93
N ASN A 82 20.61 -10.93 -23.31
CA ASN A 82 20.60 -12.40 -23.29
C ASN A 82 21.14 -13.06 -22.01
N LEU A 83 21.29 -12.28 -20.93
CA LEU A 83 21.89 -12.68 -19.66
C LEU A 83 20.90 -12.55 -18.50
N ILE A 84 21.13 -13.33 -17.45
CA ILE A 84 20.45 -13.18 -16.16
C ILE A 84 21.51 -13.03 -15.07
N ASN A 85 21.61 -11.84 -14.49
CA ASN A 85 22.52 -11.56 -13.38
C ASN A 85 21.84 -11.84 -12.04
N LEU A 86 22.54 -12.57 -11.16
CA LEU A 86 22.10 -12.91 -9.82
C LEU A 86 22.87 -12.13 -8.77
N TYR A 87 22.13 -11.62 -7.79
CA TYR A 87 22.65 -10.85 -6.67
C TYR A 87 22.18 -11.42 -5.35
N GLU A 88 23.09 -11.47 -4.37
CA GLU A 88 22.71 -11.58 -2.97
C GLU A 88 22.18 -10.22 -2.51
N PHE A 89 21.02 -10.21 -1.85
CA PHE A 89 20.42 -9.02 -1.26
C PHE A 89 20.34 -9.15 0.26
N SER A 90 20.92 -8.19 0.97
CA SER A 90 20.83 -8.12 2.43
C SER A 90 20.86 -6.68 2.90
N GLN A 91 19.84 -6.26 3.66
CA GLN A 91 19.76 -4.94 4.31
C GLN A 91 20.00 -3.76 3.34
N GLY A 92 19.52 -3.88 2.09
CA GLY A 92 19.69 -2.84 1.07
C GLY A 92 21.04 -2.89 0.34
N MET A 93 21.91 -3.86 0.62
CA MET A 93 23.11 -4.11 -0.16
C MET A 93 22.82 -5.15 -1.24
N LEU A 94 23.24 -4.88 -2.47
CA LEU A 94 23.35 -5.88 -3.52
C LEU A 94 24.81 -6.31 -3.66
N LYS A 95 25.04 -7.61 -3.79
CA LYS A 95 26.34 -8.18 -4.10
C LYS A 95 26.21 -9.11 -5.28
N TYR A 96 26.97 -8.85 -6.34
CA TYR A 96 27.00 -9.72 -7.51
C TYR A 96 27.44 -11.13 -7.11
N ASN A 97 26.70 -12.13 -7.58
CA ASN A 97 26.99 -13.53 -7.35
C ASN A 97 27.47 -14.19 -8.66
N GLN A 98 26.61 -14.22 -9.69
CA GLN A 98 26.91 -14.85 -10.97
C GLN A 98 26.02 -14.34 -12.10
N SER A 99 26.33 -14.73 -13.33
CA SER A 99 25.52 -14.50 -14.53
C SER A 99 25.18 -15.83 -15.18
N LEU A 100 23.95 -15.98 -15.66
CA LEU A 100 23.48 -17.11 -16.45
C LEU A 100 23.38 -16.66 -17.90
N ASN A 101 24.09 -17.32 -18.80
CA ASN A 101 24.32 -16.86 -20.18
C ASN A 101 23.93 -17.89 -21.25
N ASP A 102 22.91 -18.71 -20.97
CA ASP A 102 22.46 -19.76 -21.88
C ASP A 102 21.51 -19.25 -22.97
N HIS A 103 20.77 -18.17 -22.69
CA HIS A 103 19.87 -17.55 -23.67
C HIS A 103 20.66 -16.98 -24.85
N GLN A 104 20.17 -17.26 -26.05
CA GLN A 104 20.78 -16.79 -27.31
C GLN A 104 20.17 -15.48 -27.79
N ASP A 105 19.13 -15.00 -27.10
CA ASP A 105 18.43 -13.77 -27.40
C ASP A 105 17.94 -13.10 -26.12
N THR A 106 17.36 -11.92 -26.26
CA THR A 106 16.88 -11.08 -25.18
C THR A 106 15.91 -11.83 -24.28
N VAL A 107 16.24 -11.95 -23.01
CA VAL A 107 15.37 -12.47 -21.95
C VAL A 107 14.17 -11.54 -21.83
N ASN A 108 12.97 -12.08 -21.99
CA ASN A 108 11.72 -11.32 -21.94
C ASN A 108 10.83 -11.72 -20.75
N THR A 109 11.16 -12.82 -20.07
CA THR A 109 10.44 -13.28 -18.87
C THR A 109 11.39 -13.89 -17.86
N LEU A 110 11.05 -13.71 -16.57
CA LEU A 110 11.85 -14.18 -15.44
C LEU A 110 10.92 -14.46 -14.25
N TYR A 111 11.02 -15.66 -13.66
CA TYR A 111 10.20 -16.07 -12.53
C TYR A 111 10.97 -16.91 -11.51
N PHE A 112 10.95 -16.48 -10.25
CA PHE A 112 11.45 -17.29 -9.13
C PHE A 112 10.38 -18.27 -8.62
N MET A 113 10.72 -19.56 -8.63
CA MET A 113 9.90 -20.60 -8.03
C MET A 113 9.91 -20.49 -6.51
N ARG A 114 8.72 -20.39 -5.91
CA ARG A 114 8.53 -20.20 -4.46
C ARG A 114 9.06 -21.34 -3.58
N GLN A 115 9.18 -22.56 -4.12
CA GLN A 115 9.49 -23.76 -3.33
C GLN A 115 10.97 -24.18 -3.41
N SER A 116 11.68 -23.83 -4.49
CA SER A 116 13.00 -24.41 -4.80
C SER A 116 14.12 -23.39 -5.03
N ASN A 117 13.85 -22.08 -4.93
CA ASN A 117 14.79 -21.02 -5.34
C ASN A 117 15.30 -21.16 -6.80
N GLN A 118 14.60 -21.93 -7.63
CA GLN A 118 14.88 -22.06 -9.06
C GLN A 118 14.28 -20.88 -9.83
N ILE A 119 14.85 -20.62 -11.00
CA ILE A 119 14.39 -19.58 -11.91
C ILE A 119 13.87 -20.26 -13.18
N ILE A 120 12.74 -19.78 -13.68
CA ILE A 120 12.26 -20.05 -15.04
C ILE A 120 12.43 -18.74 -15.80
N SER A 121 13.08 -18.79 -16.96
CA SER A 121 13.28 -17.64 -17.83
C SER A 121 12.87 -17.99 -19.25
N GLY A 122 12.71 -16.99 -20.10
CA GLY A 122 12.45 -17.23 -21.51
C GLY A 122 12.95 -16.08 -22.36
N ASP A 123 13.37 -16.40 -23.59
CA ASP A 123 13.91 -15.42 -24.54
C ASP A 123 12.96 -15.14 -25.73
N GLN A 124 13.35 -14.17 -26.56
CA GLN A 124 12.59 -13.77 -27.75
C GLN A 124 12.47 -14.86 -28.82
N ASN A 125 13.35 -15.88 -28.81
CA ASN A 125 13.28 -17.01 -29.73
C ASN A 125 12.35 -18.13 -29.24
N GLY A 126 11.77 -17.98 -28.04
CA GLY A 126 10.82 -18.93 -27.47
C GLY A 126 11.48 -20.07 -26.68
N TYR A 127 12.76 -19.96 -26.35
CA TYR A 127 13.42 -20.92 -25.45
C TYR A 127 13.14 -20.56 -23.99
N ILE A 128 12.91 -21.60 -23.17
CA ILE A 128 12.65 -21.55 -21.72
C ILE A 128 13.64 -22.46 -21.01
#